data_AF-G2EGS6-F1
#
_entry.id   AF-G2EGS6-F1
#
_cell.length_a   1.000
_cell.length_b   1.000
_cell.length_c   1.000
_cell.angle_alpha   90.00
_cell.angle_beta   90.00
_cell.angle_gamma   90.00
#
_symmetry.space_group_name_H-M   'P 1'
#
loop_
_entity.id
_entity.type
_entity.pdbx_description
1 polymer ?
#
loop_
_entity_poly.entity_id
_entity_poly.type
_entity_poly.pdbx_seq_one_letter_code
_entity_poly.pdbx_strand_id
1 'polypeptide(L)'
;MTKISEGITNGVIKGLKKMPKHLSGALKKLPNNIVKEVQRAGTKSYLILKLNTTRLAKISDDALFSEMKLLQEGAVIKLTDGSDAIFENIRYIDDLGEKTGTITIVKNGDELGFRILGKGGTRFIAKSGTELKTFLNGITELPTGVPYSGKTYRYIGSQYADETVTIIHSGITDAGNRLRKGLYLSETKPGNIIEVGANGGTNGKNLFEITDFQVNNLLDITDPNTIEILGTTFEQMKKIHPNDLIQYEFTQEIAIWAKNNGYSGVKFYGAHGSTDYVNLLIFEQSTVNTAIKGSINSEPW
;
A
#
# COMPACT_ATOMS: atom_id res chain seq x y z
N MET A 1 -12.51 -43.75 6.82
CA MET A 1 -11.64 -42.84 6.04
C MET A 1 -11.88 -43.08 4.57
N THR A 2 -12.69 -42.25 3.93
CA THR A 2 -12.97 -42.36 2.50
C THR A 2 -12.03 -41.40 1.77
N LYS A 3 -11.04 -41.92 1.06
CA LYS A 3 -10.22 -41.13 0.14
C LYS A 3 -11.11 -40.66 -1.01
N ILE A 4 -11.50 -39.39 -1.00
CA ILE A 4 -12.06 -38.74 -2.18
C ILE A 4 -10.88 -38.42 -3.09
N SER A 5 -10.54 -39.35 -3.99
CA SER A 5 -9.71 -39.01 -5.14
C SER A 5 -10.60 -38.29 -6.14
N GLU A 6 -10.54 -36.96 -6.17
CA GLU A 6 -11.12 -36.19 -7.28
C GLU A 6 -10.36 -36.55 -8.56
N GLY A 7 -10.95 -37.45 -9.33
CA GLY A 7 -10.42 -37.89 -10.60
C GLY A 7 -10.39 -36.72 -11.58
N ILE A 8 -9.19 -36.35 -12.01
CA ILE A 8 -9.01 -35.58 -13.23
C ILE A 8 -9.62 -36.42 -14.35
N THR A 9 -10.81 -36.05 -14.83
CA THR A 9 -11.49 -36.82 -15.88
C THR A 9 -10.66 -36.79 -17.17
N ASN A 10 -10.74 -37.84 -17.98
CA ASN A 10 -9.99 -37.94 -19.24
C ASN A 10 -10.27 -36.75 -20.20
N GLY A 11 -11.41 -36.07 -20.05
CA GLY A 11 -11.75 -34.83 -20.76
C GLY A 11 -10.91 -33.63 -20.31
N VAL A 12 -10.69 -33.46 -19.00
CA VAL A 12 -9.83 -32.40 -18.41
C VAL A 12 -8.38 -32.61 -18.82
N ILE A 13 -7.88 -33.85 -18.82
CA ILE A 13 -6.52 -34.17 -19.28
C ILE A 13 -6.33 -33.84 -20.76
N LYS A 14 -7.30 -34.16 -21.63
CA LYS A 14 -7.24 -33.83 -23.06
C LYS A 14 -7.32 -32.32 -23.33
N GLY A 15 -8.11 -31.58 -22.55
CA GLY A 15 -8.19 -30.12 -22.62
C GLY A 15 -6.88 -29.45 -22.20
N LEU A 16 -6.31 -29.87 -21.06
CA LEU A 16 -5.02 -29.37 -20.55
C LEU A 16 -3.85 -29.69 -21.49
N LYS A 17 -3.87 -30.83 -22.20
CA LYS A 17 -2.84 -31.19 -23.19
C LYS A 17 -2.85 -30.29 -24.44
N LYS A 18 -3.96 -29.62 -24.74
CA LYS A 18 -4.07 -28.67 -25.85
C LYS A 18 -3.77 -27.23 -25.44
N MET A 19 -3.61 -26.96 -24.14
CA MET A 19 -3.28 -25.62 -23.67
C MET A 19 -1.78 -25.31 -23.85
N PRO A 20 -1.44 -24.04 -24.14
CA PRO A 20 -0.06 -23.57 -24.12
C PRO A 20 0.69 -23.99 -22.85
N LYS A 21 1.93 -24.48 -22.99
CA LYS A 21 2.73 -25.02 -21.87
C LYS A 21 2.85 -24.04 -20.69
N HIS A 22 2.89 -22.74 -20.94
CA HIS A 22 2.99 -21.71 -19.89
C HIS A 22 1.74 -21.66 -18.99
N LEU A 23 0.55 -21.95 -19.51
CA LEU A 23 -0.69 -22.02 -18.72
C LEU A 23 -0.75 -23.29 -17.84
N SER A 24 -0.20 -24.40 -18.34
CA SER A 24 -0.18 -25.66 -17.59
C SER A 24 0.59 -25.57 -16.26
N GLY A 25 1.60 -24.69 -16.18
CA GLY A 25 2.34 -24.42 -14.95
C GLY A 25 1.54 -23.60 -13.95
N ALA A 26 0.89 -22.51 -14.41
CA ALA A 26 0.06 -21.65 -13.56
C ALA A 26 -1.17 -22.41 -13.02
N LEU A 27 -1.85 -23.18 -13.87
CA LEU A 27 -3.02 -23.97 -13.49
C LEU A 27 -2.69 -25.07 -12.46
N LYS A 28 -1.44 -25.54 -12.39
CA LYS A 28 -0.99 -26.51 -11.37
C LYS A 28 -0.75 -25.88 -10.00
N LYS A 29 -0.52 -24.56 -9.95
CA LYS A 29 -0.33 -23.80 -8.70
C LYS A 29 -1.64 -23.33 -8.07
N LEU A 30 -2.77 -23.47 -8.77
CA LEU A 30 -4.07 -23.16 -8.20
C LEU A 30 -4.38 -24.11 -7.04
N PRO A 31 -4.93 -23.59 -5.92
CA PRO A 31 -5.42 -24.40 -4.82
C PRO A 31 -6.34 -25.54 -5.25
N ASN A 32 -6.30 -26.65 -4.52
CA ASN A 32 -7.06 -27.87 -4.87
C ASN A 32 -8.58 -27.67 -4.82
N ASN A 33 -9.08 -26.67 -4.09
CA ASN A 33 -10.51 -26.33 -4.03
C ASN A 33 -11.01 -25.57 -5.27
N ILE A 34 -10.13 -25.19 -6.20
CA ILE A 34 -10.53 -24.60 -7.48
C ILE A 34 -10.73 -25.73 -8.51
N VAL A 35 -12.00 -25.98 -8.83
CA VAL A 35 -12.42 -26.97 -9.82
C VAL A 35 -12.16 -26.44 -11.23
N LYS A 36 -11.54 -27.29 -12.04
CA LYS A 36 -11.19 -27.03 -13.44
C LYS A 36 -12.15 -27.81 -14.32
N GLU A 37 -13.17 -27.14 -14.86
CA GLU A 37 -14.17 -27.78 -15.72
C GLU A 37 -13.94 -27.40 -17.17
N VAL A 38 -14.02 -28.36 -18.09
CA VAL A 38 -13.98 -28.07 -19.52
C VAL A 38 -15.41 -28.04 -20.05
N GLN A 39 -15.85 -26.88 -20.56
CA GLN A 39 -17.13 -26.72 -21.27
C GLN A 39 -16.89 -26.60 -22.77
N ARG A 40 -17.80 -27.11 -23.59
CA ARG A 40 -17.77 -26.94 -25.05
C ARG A 40 -19.01 -26.20 -25.52
N ALA A 41 -18.83 -25.25 -26.42
CA ALA A 41 -19.93 -24.59 -27.12
C ALA A 41 -19.57 -24.48 -28.60
N GLY A 42 -20.30 -25.21 -29.46
CA GLY A 42 -19.95 -25.35 -30.87
C GLY A 42 -18.58 -26.00 -31.06
N THR A 43 -17.72 -25.36 -31.84
CA THR A 43 -16.34 -25.82 -32.12
C THR A 43 -15.33 -25.39 -31.07
N LYS A 44 -15.72 -24.55 -30.09
CA LYS A 44 -14.82 -23.98 -29.07
C LYS A 44 -14.85 -24.79 -27.77
N SER A 45 -13.70 -24.89 -27.12
CA SER A 45 -13.54 -25.45 -25.77
C SER A 45 -13.17 -24.35 -24.78
N TYR A 46 -13.71 -24.42 -23.57
CA TYR A 46 -13.46 -23.45 -22.50
C TYR A 46 -13.03 -24.18 -21.23
N LEU A 47 -11.99 -23.69 -20.55
CA LEU A 47 -11.70 -24.00 -19.16
C LEU A 47 -12.46 -23.01 -18.27
N ILE A 48 -13.36 -23.55 -17.47
CA ILE A 48 -14.08 -22.84 -16.42
C ILE A 48 -13.37 -23.13 -15.10
N LEU A 49 -12.92 -22.07 -14.43
CA LEU A 49 -12.44 -22.16 -13.06
C LEU A 49 -13.62 -21.92 -12.14
N LYS A 50 -13.88 -22.83 -11.20
CA LYS A 50 -14.96 -22.70 -10.23
C LYS A 50 -14.44 -22.83 -8.81
N LEU A 51 -15.05 -22.10 -7.88
CA LEU A 51 -14.97 -22.38 -6.45
C LEU A 51 -16.40 -22.69 -6.01
N ASN A 52 -16.64 -23.93 -5.57
CA ASN A 52 -17.99 -24.46 -5.35
C ASN A 52 -18.86 -24.32 -6.63
N THR A 53 -20.03 -23.68 -6.53
CA THR A 53 -20.96 -23.45 -7.66
C THR A 53 -20.65 -22.18 -8.45
N THR A 54 -19.77 -21.31 -7.94
CA THR A 54 -19.46 -20.00 -8.53
C THR A 54 -18.41 -20.13 -9.64
N ARG A 55 -18.71 -19.57 -10.82
CA ARG A 55 -17.74 -19.47 -11.93
C ARG A 55 -16.82 -18.28 -11.70
N LEU A 56 -15.53 -18.53 -11.59
CA LEU A 56 -14.49 -17.52 -11.36
C LEU A 56 -13.96 -16.95 -12.67
N ALA A 57 -13.74 -17.82 -13.66
CA ALA A 57 -13.17 -17.45 -14.95
C ALA A 57 -13.61 -18.43 -16.04
N LYS A 58 -13.62 -17.96 -17.29
CA LYS A 58 -13.86 -18.74 -18.51
C LYS A 58 -12.74 -18.45 -19.50
N ILE A 59 -11.98 -19.47 -19.89
CA ILE A 59 -10.76 -19.36 -20.71
C ILE A 59 -10.94 -20.22 -21.96
N SER A 60 -10.94 -19.66 -23.17
CA SER A 60 -11.13 -20.46 -24.41
C SER A 60 -9.83 -21.12 -24.91
N ASP A 61 -9.96 -22.09 -25.82
CA ASP A 61 -8.85 -22.81 -26.45
C ASP A 61 -8.12 -22.01 -27.54
N ASP A 62 -8.76 -20.99 -28.09
CA ASP A 62 -8.20 -19.96 -28.97
C ASP A 62 -7.75 -18.70 -28.20
N ALA A 63 -7.81 -18.71 -26.86
CA ALA A 63 -7.44 -17.56 -26.05
C ALA A 63 -5.94 -17.22 -26.15
N LEU A 64 -5.61 -16.21 -26.96
CA LEU A 64 -4.40 -15.41 -26.84
C LEU A 64 -4.56 -14.38 -25.70
N PHE A 65 -4.91 -14.80 -24.48
CA PHE A 65 -5.19 -13.91 -23.33
C PHE A 65 -6.11 -12.69 -23.61
N SER A 66 -6.81 -12.65 -24.74
CA SER A 66 -7.50 -11.45 -25.24
C SER A 66 -8.97 -11.38 -24.84
N GLU A 67 -9.53 -12.39 -24.16
CA GLU A 67 -10.93 -12.35 -23.73
C GLU A 67 -11.12 -12.91 -22.32
N MET A 68 -10.55 -12.22 -21.33
CA MET A 68 -11.07 -12.33 -19.97
C MET A 68 -12.28 -11.39 -19.84
N LYS A 69 -13.45 -11.83 -20.34
CA LYS A 69 -14.72 -11.17 -19.99
C LYS A 69 -15.06 -11.53 -18.55
N LEU A 70 -14.79 -10.63 -17.62
CA LEU A 70 -15.45 -10.62 -16.31
C LEU A 70 -16.95 -10.43 -16.59
N LEU A 71 -17.72 -11.50 -16.43
CA LEU A 71 -19.17 -11.43 -16.51
C LEU A 71 -19.65 -10.81 -15.20
N GLN A 72 -19.82 -9.48 -15.22
CA GLN A 72 -20.15 -8.53 -14.14
C GLN A 72 -18.96 -7.72 -13.61
N GLU A 73 -19.07 -6.39 -13.76
CA GLU A 73 -18.49 -5.43 -12.83
C GLU A 73 -18.86 -5.83 -11.40
N GLY A 74 -17.87 -6.03 -10.53
CA GLY A 74 -18.08 -6.31 -9.11
C GLY A 74 -17.84 -7.74 -8.63
N ALA A 75 -17.25 -8.64 -9.42
CA ALA A 75 -16.92 -9.98 -8.95
C ALA A 75 -15.69 -9.99 -8.00
N VAL A 76 -15.95 -10.03 -6.69
CA VAL A 76 -14.94 -10.28 -5.64
C VAL A 76 -14.80 -11.79 -5.42
N ILE A 77 -13.57 -12.31 -5.50
CA ILE A 77 -13.26 -13.71 -5.15
C ILE A 77 -12.30 -13.70 -3.95
N LYS A 78 -12.79 -14.14 -2.79
CA LYS A 78 -11.97 -14.34 -1.59
C LYS A 78 -11.11 -15.58 -1.73
N LEU A 79 -9.80 -15.43 -1.46
CA LEU A 79 -8.86 -16.53 -1.26
C LEU A 79 -8.34 -16.47 0.18
N THR A 80 -8.41 -17.60 0.88
CA THR A 80 -7.72 -17.82 2.15
C THR A 80 -6.29 -18.28 1.86
N ASP A 81 -5.36 -17.71 2.62
CA ASP A 81 -3.99 -18.18 2.88
C ASP A 81 -2.86 -17.61 1.98
N GLY A 82 -2.65 -16.30 2.10
CA GLY A 82 -1.39 -15.78 2.65
C GLY A 82 -0.11 -15.78 1.81
N SER A 83 -0.16 -15.92 0.48
CA SER A 83 1.02 -15.68 -0.37
C SER A 83 0.69 -14.75 -1.54
N ASP A 84 1.44 -13.66 -1.67
CA ASP A 84 1.31 -12.69 -2.77
C ASP A 84 1.60 -13.38 -4.11
N ALA A 85 0.57 -13.58 -4.92
CA ALA A 85 0.73 -14.03 -6.30
C ALA A 85 0.75 -12.81 -7.22
N ILE A 86 1.86 -12.63 -7.93
CA ILE A 86 2.02 -11.62 -8.96
C ILE A 86 1.90 -12.31 -10.32
N PHE A 87 0.96 -11.86 -11.15
CA PHE A 87 0.81 -12.32 -12.53
C PHE A 87 1.19 -11.18 -13.47
N GLU A 88 2.35 -11.30 -14.10
CA GLU A 88 2.86 -10.28 -15.02
C GLU A 88 2.45 -10.56 -16.47
N ASN A 89 2.38 -9.51 -17.28
CA ASN A 89 2.09 -9.56 -18.73
C ASN A 89 0.69 -10.10 -19.08
N ILE A 90 -0.28 -9.92 -18.19
CA ILE A 90 -1.67 -10.28 -18.47
C ILE A 90 -2.22 -9.32 -19.51
N ARG A 91 -2.74 -9.83 -20.61
CA ARG A 91 -3.52 -9.01 -21.53
C ARG A 91 -4.94 -8.89 -21.01
N TYR A 92 -5.49 -7.69 -21.05
CA TYR A 92 -6.88 -7.40 -20.68
C TYR A 92 -7.45 -6.37 -21.67
N ILE A 93 -8.77 -6.32 -21.79
CA ILE A 93 -9.45 -5.32 -22.62
C ILE A 93 -10.27 -4.45 -21.66
N ASP A 94 -10.00 -3.15 -21.68
CA ASP A 94 -10.87 -2.14 -21.07
C ASP A 94 -11.62 -1.36 -22.16
N ASP A 95 -12.40 -0.36 -21.76
CA ASP A 95 -13.15 0.51 -22.69
C ASP A 95 -12.22 1.28 -23.66
N LEU A 96 -10.90 1.27 -23.43
CA LEU A 96 -9.86 1.92 -24.23
C LEU A 96 -9.03 0.90 -25.04
N GLY A 97 -9.46 -0.36 -25.12
CA GLY A 97 -8.89 -1.40 -25.98
C GLY A 97 -7.98 -2.40 -25.25
N GLU A 98 -7.24 -3.19 -26.03
CA GLU A 98 -6.32 -4.20 -25.49
C GLU A 98 -5.14 -3.54 -24.78
N LYS A 99 -4.94 -3.90 -23.52
CA LYS A 99 -3.82 -3.51 -22.67
C LYS A 99 -3.08 -4.76 -22.23
N THR A 100 -1.81 -4.60 -21.89
CA THR A 100 -1.11 -5.56 -21.03
C THR A 100 -1.16 -5.03 -19.61
N GLY A 101 -0.90 -5.85 -18.60
CA GLY A 101 -0.86 -5.42 -17.21
C GLY A 101 -0.24 -6.44 -16.25
N THR A 102 -0.07 -6.01 -15.02
CA THR A 102 0.29 -6.89 -13.89
C THR A 102 -0.93 -7.02 -13.00
N ILE A 103 -1.36 -8.25 -12.74
CA ILE A 103 -2.36 -8.51 -11.72
C ILE A 103 -1.62 -8.77 -10.42
N THR A 104 -1.83 -7.92 -9.42
CA THR A 104 -1.38 -8.14 -8.04
C THR A 104 -2.55 -8.55 -7.17
N ILE A 105 -2.27 -9.37 -6.16
CA ILE A 105 -3.20 -9.58 -5.06
C ILE A 105 -2.95 -8.47 -4.04
N VAL A 106 -3.98 -7.73 -3.66
CA VAL A 106 -3.93 -6.63 -2.69
C VAL A 106 -4.76 -6.96 -1.47
N LYS A 107 -4.25 -6.65 -0.27
CA LYS A 107 -4.95 -6.82 0.99
C LYS A 107 -5.46 -5.47 1.50
N ASN A 108 -6.75 -5.36 1.79
CA ASN A 108 -7.37 -4.20 2.42
C ASN A 108 -8.11 -4.67 3.69
N GLY A 109 -7.49 -4.50 4.86
CA GLY A 109 -8.00 -5.06 6.11
C GLY A 109 -8.06 -6.59 6.07
N ASP A 110 -9.25 -7.17 6.30
CA ASP A 110 -9.52 -8.61 6.21
C ASP A 110 -9.87 -9.08 4.79
N GLU A 111 -9.84 -8.17 3.80
CA GLU A 111 -10.20 -8.47 2.42
C GLU A 111 -8.95 -8.59 1.53
N LEU A 112 -8.95 -9.57 0.62
CA LEU A 112 -7.94 -9.73 -0.43
C LEU A 112 -8.65 -9.60 -1.78
N GLY A 113 -8.11 -8.77 -2.68
CA GLY A 113 -8.63 -8.50 -4.02
C GLY A 113 -7.56 -8.60 -5.10
N PHE A 114 -7.96 -8.55 -6.37
CA PHE A 114 -7.03 -8.43 -7.50
C PHE A 114 -6.99 -6.98 -7.98
N ARG A 115 -5.79 -6.43 -8.16
CA ARG A 115 -5.55 -5.14 -8.80
C ARG A 115 -4.88 -5.37 -10.15
N ILE A 116 -5.48 -4.86 -11.23
CA ILE A 116 -4.88 -4.90 -12.56
C ILE A 116 -4.17 -3.57 -12.80
N LEU A 117 -2.84 -3.60 -12.90
CA LEU A 117 -2.03 -2.44 -13.27
C LEU A 117 -1.75 -2.48 -14.76
N GLY A 118 -2.31 -1.56 -15.54
CA GLY A 118 -2.03 -1.47 -16.98
C GLY A 118 -0.56 -1.22 -17.31
N LYS A 119 0.06 -2.13 -18.07
CA LYS A 119 1.37 -2.01 -18.75
C LYS A 119 1.32 -1.14 -20.02
N GLY A 120 0.16 -0.60 -20.38
CA GLY A 120 -0.03 0.19 -21.61
C GLY A 120 0.37 1.67 -21.50
N GLY A 121 0.48 2.21 -20.29
CA GLY A 121 1.13 3.49 -20.03
C GLY A 121 2.36 3.22 -19.19
N THR A 122 3.50 3.84 -19.51
CA THR A 122 4.57 3.96 -18.51
C THR A 122 3.95 4.53 -17.25
N ARG A 123 4.02 3.79 -16.13
CA ARG A 123 3.60 4.28 -14.82
C ARG A 123 4.13 5.71 -14.67
N PHE A 124 3.24 6.63 -14.36
CA PHE A 124 3.64 7.99 -14.09
C PHE A 124 4.53 7.99 -12.84
N ILE A 125 5.73 8.55 -12.98
CA ILE A 125 6.65 8.80 -11.88
C ILE A 125 7.09 10.24 -12.05
N ALA A 126 6.60 11.11 -11.18
CA ALA A 126 6.95 12.52 -11.19
C ALA A 126 8.47 12.71 -11.09
N LYS A 127 9.05 13.64 -11.83
CA LYS A 127 10.49 13.93 -11.82
C LYS A 127 10.85 15.10 -10.90
N SER A 128 9.85 15.84 -10.43
CA SER A 128 9.98 16.99 -9.52
C SER A 128 8.75 17.13 -8.63
N GLY A 129 8.85 17.94 -7.56
CA GLY A 129 7.70 18.30 -6.71
C GLY A 129 6.55 18.97 -7.49
N THR A 130 6.85 19.85 -8.44
CA THR A 130 5.82 20.51 -9.28
C THR A 130 5.04 19.51 -10.15
N GLU A 131 5.75 18.56 -10.75
CA GLU A 131 5.13 17.51 -11.57
C GLU A 131 4.28 16.59 -10.69
N LEU A 132 4.78 16.23 -9.50
CA LEU A 132 4.05 15.44 -8.51
C LEU A 132 2.78 16.15 -8.09
N LYS A 133 2.85 17.43 -7.71
CA LYS A 133 1.69 18.25 -7.33
C LYS A 133 0.63 18.26 -8.42
N THR A 134 1.04 18.45 -9.67
CA THR A 134 0.13 18.46 -10.84
C THR A 134 -0.58 17.12 -10.98
N PHE A 135 0.16 16.02 -10.88
CA PHE A 135 -0.39 14.67 -10.92
C PHE A 135 -1.34 14.38 -9.76
N LEU A 136 -0.93 14.71 -8.52
CA LEU A 136 -1.72 14.51 -7.31
C LEU A 136 -3.05 15.27 -7.34
N ASN A 137 -3.10 16.45 -7.96
CA ASN A 137 -4.36 17.18 -8.15
C ASN A 137 -5.29 16.56 -9.21
N GLY A 138 -4.80 15.61 -10.00
CA GLY A 138 -5.55 14.93 -11.07
C GLY A 138 -5.92 13.48 -10.78
N ILE A 139 -5.42 12.86 -9.71
CA ILE A 139 -5.79 11.49 -9.36
C ILE A 139 -7.21 11.43 -8.80
N THR A 140 -8.03 10.51 -9.33
CA THR A 140 -9.41 10.28 -8.90
C THR A 140 -9.53 9.12 -7.92
N GLU A 141 -8.62 8.16 -8.01
CA GLU A 141 -8.50 7.04 -7.08
C GLU A 141 -7.54 7.41 -5.97
N LEU A 142 -8.08 7.65 -4.78
CA LEU A 142 -7.30 7.98 -3.59
C LEU A 142 -6.85 6.68 -2.90
N PRO A 143 -5.63 6.60 -2.34
CA PRO A 143 -5.27 5.56 -1.39
C PRO A 143 -6.31 5.47 -0.26
N THR A 144 -6.50 4.26 0.29
CA THR A 144 -7.35 4.12 1.48
C THR A 144 -6.52 4.48 2.70
N GLY A 145 -7.03 5.37 3.55
CA GLY A 145 -6.38 5.68 4.81
C GLY A 145 -6.39 4.50 5.79
N VAL A 146 -5.28 4.30 6.50
CA VAL A 146 -5.13 3.21 7.46
C VAL A 146 -5.29 3.70 8.91
N PRO A 147 -5.82 2.87 9.82
CA PRO A 147 -5.80 3.18 11.24
C PRO A 147 -4.40 2.89 11.84
N TYR A 148 -4.11 3.57 12.94
CA TYR A 148 -3.03 3.25 13.85
C TYR A 148 -3.58 3.15 15.27
N SER A 149 -3.18 2.11 15.99
CA SER A 149 -3.45 1.93 17.42
C SER A 149 -2.22 1.31 18.06
N GLY A 150 -1.67 1.99 19.05
CA GLY A 150 -0.49 1.52 19.75
C GLY A 150 0.19 2.62 20.56
N LYS A 151 1.33 2.28 21.13
CA LYS A 151 2.17 3.23 21.84
C LYS A 151 3.07 4.00 20.89
N THR A 152 3.28 5.28 21.18
CA THR A 152 4.18 6.14 20.40
C THR A 152 5.20 6.83 21.29
N TYR A 153 6.29 7.27 20.69
CA TYR A 153 7.39 7.93 21.37
C TYR A 153 7.67 9.28 20.73
N ARG A 154 7.94 10.27 21.57
CA ARG A 154 8.31 11.62 21.14
C ARG A 154 9.37 12.16 22.07
N TYR A 155 10.35 12.85 21.50
CA TYR A 155 11.23 13.71 22.27
C TYR A 155 10.85 15.18 22.11
N ILE A 156 11.10 15.96 23.14
CA ILE A 156 11.03 17.43 23.09
C ILE A 156 12.32 18.02 23.68
N GLY A 157 12.73 19.18 23.18
CA GLY A 157 13.83 19.92 23.77
C GLY A 157 13.45 20.40 25.18
N SER A 158 14.40 20.39 26.12
CA SER A 158 14.19 20.83 27.49
C SER A 158 13.76 22.30 27.59
N GLN A 159 14.05 23.12 26.58
CA GLN A 159 13.54 24.49 26.47
C GLN A 159 12.02 24.56 26.28
N TYR A 160 11.36 23.45 25.94
CA TYR A 160 9.92 23.31 25.81
C TYR A 160 9.33 22.44 26.93
N ALA A 161 10.04 22.28 28.05
CA ALA A 161 9.59 21.41 29.15
C ALA A 161 8.26 21.85 29.78
N ASP A 162 7.92 23.13 29.68
CA ASP A 162 6.63 23.70 30.15
C ASP A 162 5.49 23.49 29.13
N GLU A 163 5.80 23.03 27.91
CA GLU A 163 4.80 22.68 26.91
C GLU A 163 4.39 21.20 27.03
N THR A 164 3.12 20.91 26.74
CA THR A 164 2.69 19.52 26.70
C THR A 164 3.33 18.83 25.48
N VAL A 165 3.83 17.60 25.68
CA VAL A 165 4.41 16.75 24.62
C VAL A 165 3.44 16.42 23.47
N THR A 166 2.22 16.93 23.54
CA THR A 166 1.15 16.72 22.57
C THR A 166 0.92 17.95 21.69
N ILE A 167 1.62 19.07 21.94
CA ILE A 167 1.47 20.29 21.16
C ILE A 167 2.23 20.20 19.84
N ILE A 168 1.54 20.56 18.75
CA ILE A 168 2.13 20.89 17.46
C ILE A 168 2.68 22.31 17.55
N HIS A 169 3.99 22.42 17.77
CA HIS A 169 4.65 23.69 18.04
C HIS A 169 4.53 24.66 16.85
N SER A 170 4.20 25.93 17.13
CA SER A 170 3.99 26.96 16.09
C SER A 170 5.26 27.27 15.29
N GLY A 171 6.42 27.15 15.92
CA GLY A 171 7.75 27.29 15.32
C GLY A 171 8.18 26.15 14.38
N ILE A 172 7.38 25.10 14.19
CA ILE A 172 7.64 24.10 13.15
C ILE A 172 7.36 24.76 11.79
N THR A 173 8.44 25.04 11.06
CA THR A 173 8.38 25.61 9.70
C THR A 173 8.55 24.51 8.66
N ASP A 174 7.98 24.74 7.47
CA ASP A 174 8.07 23.76 6.38
C ASP A 174 9.51 23.56 5.90
N ALA A 175 10.31 24.63 5.88
CA ALA A 175 11.68 24.59 5.36
C ALA A 175 12.62 23.62 6.10
N GLY A 176 12.31 23.25 7.35
CA GLY A 176 13.12 22.34 8.17
C GLY A 176 12.56 20.92 8.33
N ASN A 177 11.40 20.61 7.76
CA ASN A 177 10.64 19.40 8.12
C ASN A 177 10.22 18.57 6.90
N ARG A 178 10.48 17.26 6.96
CA ARG A 178 10.24 16.32 5.85
C ARG A 178 8.79 16.30 5.37
N LEU A 179 7.85 16.30 6.31
CA LEU A 179 6.41 16.25 6.05
C LEU A 179 5.71 17.53 6.53
N ARG A 180 6.43 18.67 6.54
CA ARG A 180 5.93 19.99 6.95
C ARG A 180 5.49 20.02 8.42
N LYS A 181 4.58 20.95 8.76
CA LYS A 181 4.04 21.16 10.10
C LYS A 181 3.10 20.03 10.55
N GLY A 182 3.43 19.42 11.70
CA GLY A 182 2.60 18.42 12.36
C GLY A 182 3.23 17.89 13.65
N LEU A 183 2.55 16.94 14.30
CA LEU A 183 3.07 16.20 15.44
C LEU A 183 3.86 14.99 14.94
N TYR A 184 5.18 15.01 15.10
CA TYR A 184 6.04 13.87 14.77
C TYR A 184 6.12 12.90 15.95
N LEU A 185 5.86 11.63 15.66
CA LEU A 185 5.87 10.51 16.60
C LEU A 185 6.64 9.34 15.97
N SER A 186 7.29 8.52 16.81
CA SER A 186 7.84 7.23 16.37
C SER A 186 7.04 6.09 16.97
N GLU A 187 6.85 4.99 16.23
CA GLU A 187 6.18 3.80 16.75
C GLU A 187 7.04 3.05 17.79
N THR A 188 8.35 3.31 17.83
CA THR A 188 9.29 2.61 18.72
C THR A 188 10.28 3.56 19.38
N LYS A 189 10.71 3.22 20.61
CA LYS A 189 11.77 3.94 21.31
C LYS A 189 13.10 3.93 20.54
N PRO A 190 13.59 2.78 20.01
CA PRO A 190 14.78 2.76 19.17
C PRO A 190 14.67 3.66 17.94
N GLY A 191 13.52 3.68 17.26
CA GLY A 191 13.27 4.59 16.14
C GLY A 191 13.39 6.06 16.56
N ASN A 192 12.82 6.43 17.71
CA ASN A 192 12.93 7.78 18.24
C ASN A 192 14.37 8.17 18.63
N ILE A 193 15.18 7.20 19.11
CA ILE A 193 16.60 7.40 19.40
C ILE A 193 17.40 7.64 18.11
N ILE A 194 17.06 6.97 17.01
CA ILE A 194 17.70 7.21 15.72
C ILE A 194 17.35 8.61 15.20
N GLU A 195 16.07 9.03 15.29
CA GLU A 195 15.62 10.38 14.93
C GLU A 195 16.37 11.47 15.70
N VAL A 196 16.46 11.33 17.03
CA VAL A 196 17.12 12.34 17.85
C VAL A 196 18.63 12.38 17.58
N GLY A 197 19.24 11.23 17.28
CA GLY A 197 20.64 11.11 16.87
C GLY A 197 20.94 11.92 15.61
N ALA A 198 20.07 11.85 14.60
CA ALA A 198 20.17 12.66 13.38
C ALA A 198 20.01 14.18 13.65
N ASN A 199 19.38 14.55 14.78
CA ASN A 199 19.09 15.93 15.18
C ASN A 199 19.95 16.39 16.38
N GLY A 200 21.21 15.97 16.44
CA GLY A 200 22.19 16.44 17.41
C GLY A 200 22.19 15.70 18.76
N GLY A 201 21.60 14.50 18.83
CA GLY A 201 21.66 13.62 19.99
C GLY A 201 20.71 13.99 21.14
N THR A 202 20.80 13.26 22.25
CA THR A 202 19.84 13.31 23.37
C THR A 202 20.07 14.46 24.36
N ASN A 203 21.21 15.15 24.29
CA ASN A 203 21.55 16.20 25.23
C ASN A 203 20.55 17.37 25.18
N GLY A 204 20.05 17.80 26.35
CA GLY A 204 19.04 18.85 26.48
C GLY A 204 17.68 18.48 25.88
N LYS A 205 17.34 17.19 25.84
CA LYS A 205 16.05 16.69 25.36
C LYS A 205 15.50 15.65 26.33
N ASN A 206 14.18 15.56 26.40
CA ASN A 206 13.45 14.59 27.21
C ASN A 206 12.64 13.65 26.30
N LEU A 207 12.68 12.35 26.58
CA LEU A 207 11.89 11.34 25.89
C LEU A 207 10.58 11.06 26.63
N PHE A 208 9.52 10.85 25.88
CA PHE A 208 8.21 10.50 26.39
C PHE A 208 7.61 9.32 25.62
N GLU A 209 6.88 8.47 26.35
CA GLU A 209 5.99 7.46 25.81
C GLU A 209 4.54 7.91 25.95
N ILE A 210 3.76 7.81 24.88
CA ILE A 210 2.30 7.89 24.88
C ILE A 210 1.79 6.46 24.82
N THR A 211 1.23 5.97 25.91
CA THR A 211 0.96 4.52 26.12
C THR A 211 -0.16 3.96 25.24
N ASP A 212 -1.12 4.79 24.84
CA ASP A 212 -2.20 4.42 23.91
C ASP A 212 -2.57 5.63 23.05
N PHE A 213 -2.20 5.55 21.77
CA PHE A 213 -2.43 6.53 20.72
C PHE A 213 -3.20 5.89 19.57
N GLN A 214 -4.37 6.44 19.25
CA GLN A 214 -5.31 5.89 18.28
C GLN A 214 -5.74 6.95 17.28
N VAL A 215 -5.43 6.74 16.01
CA VAL A 215 -5.80 7.66 14.93
C VAL A 215 -6.27 6.86 13.73
N ASN A 216 -7.32 7.34 13.06
CA ASN A 216 -7.83 6.75 11.84
C ASN A 216 -7.35 7.55 10.63
N ASN A 217 -7.51 6.98 9.44
CA ASN A 217 -7.33 7.70 8.17
C ASN A 217 -5.93 8.32 7.96
N LEU A 218 -4.87 7.55 8.25
CA LEU A 218 -3.49 7.93 7.92
C LEU A 218 -3.15 7.53 6.47
N LEU A 219 -2.47 8.41 5.74
CA LEU A 219 -1.88 8.04 4.46
C LEU A 219 -0.64 7.17 4.72
N ASP A 220 -0.69 5.89 4.34
CA ASP A 220 0.42 4.96 4.56
C ASP A 220 1.42 4.98 3.40
N ILE A 221 2.43 5.82 3.49
CA ILE A 221 3.52 5.88 2.51
C ILE A 221 4.64 4.87 2.79
N THR A 222 4.42 3.92 3.72
CA THR A 222 5.26 2.72 3.87
C THR A 222 4.80 1.58 2.96
N ASP A 223 3.57 1.65 2.45
CA ASP A 223 2.99 0.71 1.48
C ASP A 223 3.43 1.05 0.03
N PRO A 224 4.12 0.14 -0.68
CA PRO A 224 4.45 0.30 -2.09
C PRO A 224 3.25 0.62 -3.00
N ASN A 225 2.06 0.12 -2.67
CA ASN A 225 0.84 0.36 -3.43
C ASN A 225 0.40 1.81 -3.34
N THR A 226 0.45 2.39 -2.14
CA THR A 226 0.20 3.82 -1.92
C THR A 226 1.18 4.67 -2.69
N ILE A 227 2.48 4.35 -2.61
CA ILE A 227 3.54 5.05 -3.34
C ILE A 227 3.32 5.02 -4.86
N GLU A 228 2.80 3.90 -5.38
CA GLU A 228 2.43 3.76 -6.79
C GLU A 228 1.26 4.67 -7.18
N ILE A 229 0.19 4.68 -6.40
CA ILE A 229 -0.97 5.54 -6.64
C ILE A 229 -0.56 7.03 -6.60
N LEU A 230 0.34 7.40 -5.70
CA LEU A 230 0.85 8.77 -5.55
C LEU A 230 1.82 9.19 -6.67
N GLY A 231 2.17 8.31 -7.62
CA GLY A 231 3.01 8.68 -8.76
C GLY A 231 4.45 9.00 -8.38
N THR A 232 4.98 8.35 -7.35
CA THR A 232 6.36 8.55 -6.86
C THR A 232 7.07 7.21 -6.60
N THR A 233 8.26 7.25 -5.99
CA THR A 233 9.06 6.08 -5.60
C THR A 233 9.62 6.27 -4.19
N PHE A 234 9.94 5.16 -3.50
CA PHE A 234 10.60 5.24 -2.20
C PHE A 234 11.88 6.06 -2.26
N GLU A 235 12.71 5.88 -3.29
CA GLU A 235 13.97 6.62 -3.42
C GLU A 235 13.75 8.14 -3.48
N GLN A 236 12.72 8.60 -4.19
CA GLN A 236 12.35 10.02 -4.20
C GLN A 236 11.91 10.53 -2.83
N MET A 237 11.30 9.66 -2.02
CA MET A 237 10.92 9.97 -0.63
C MET A 237 12.12 10.00 0.32
N LYS A 238 13.27 9.42 -0.04
CA LYS A 238 14.52 9.46 0.74
C LYS A 238 15.43 10.63 0.38
N LYS A 239 15.22 11.26 -0.79
CA LYS A 239 16.13 12.28 -1.32
C LYS A 239 16.28 13.46 -0.35
N ILE A 240 17.47 13.57 0.21
CA ILE A 240 17.99 14.76 0.86
C ILE A 240 19.10 15.22 -0.06
N HIS A 241 18.81 16.21 -0.92
CA HIS A 241 19.80 16.68 -1.88
C HIS A 241 21.00 17.28 -1.12
N PRO A 242 22.24 16.81 -1.32
CA PRO A 242 23.40 17.27 -0.55
C PRO A 242 23.71 18.76 -0.69
N ASN A 243 23.23 19.40 -1.77
CA ASN A 243 23.59 20.77 -2.14
C ASN A 243 22.40 21.70 -2.44
N ASP A 244 21.14 21.28 -2.32
CA ASP A 244 20.01 22.06 -2.87
C ASP A 244 18.98 22.52 -1.84
N LEU A 245 18.52 23.75 -2.07
CA LEU A 245 17.40 24.49 -1.47
C LEU A 245 16.03 23.77 -1.56
N ILE A 246 16.01 22.50 -1.99
CA ILE A 246 14.82 21.70 -2.28
C ILE A 246 14.93 20.37 -1.51
N GLN A 247 15.16 20.46 -0.20
CA GLN A 247 14.99 19.30 0.67
C GLN A 247 13.50 18.94 0.72
N TYR A 248 13.19 17.64 0.65
CA TYR A 248 11.85 17.13 0.96
C TYR A 248 10.73 17.51 -0.02
N GLU A 249 11.00 17.96 -1.25
CA GLU A 249 9.93 18.37 -2.19
C GLU A 249 8.82 17.32 -2.34
N PHE A 250 9.16 16.06 -2.56
CA PHE A 250 8.16 15.01 -2.76
C PHE A 250 7.35 14.75 -1.50
N THR A 251 8.02 14.65 -0.35
CA THR A 251 7.35 14.37 0.94
C THR A 251 6.47 15.55 1.36
N GLN A 252 6.89 16.79 1.11
CA GLN A 252 6.10 17.97 1.43
C GLN A 252 4.86 18.11 0.54
N GLU A 253 4.99 17.88 -0.78
CA GLU A 253 3.84 17.92 -1.68
C GLU A 253 2.83 16.82 -1.34
N ILE A 254 3.29 15.61 -0.99
CA ILE A 254 2.42 14.53 -0.51
C ILE A 254 1.73 14.92 0.81
N ALA A 255 2.44 15.53 1.75
CA ALA A 255 1.85 15.96 3.01
C ALA A 255 0.76 17.03 2.82
N ILE A 256 1.00 18.01 1.93
CA ILE A 256 0.00 19.03 1.57
C ILE A 256 -1.23 18.37 0.95
N TRP A 257 -1.00 17.51 -0.03
CA TRP A 257 -2.07 16.83 -0.73
C TRP A 257 -2.88 15.92 0.21
N ALA A 258 -2.22 15.15 1.08
CA ALA A 258 -2.89 14.28 2.05
C ALA A 258 -3.78 15.10 3.00
N LYS A 259 -3.25 16.21 3.54
CA LYS A 259 -4.04 17.11 4.37
C LYS A 259 -5.27 17.66 3.63
N ASN A 260 -5.10 18.11 2.39
CA ASN A 260 -6.19 18.67 1.57
C ASN A 260 -7.25 17.62 1.17
N ASN A 261 -6.90 16.34 1.20
CA ASN A 261 -7.81 15.22 0.91
C ASN A 261 -8.33 14.52 2.17
N GLY A 262 -8.26 15.18 3.33
CA GLY A 262 -8.94 14.75 4.55
C GLY A 262 -8.22 13.67 5.36
N TYR A 263 -6.98 13.32 5.02
CA TYR A 263 -6.16 12.42 5.84
C TYR A 263 -5.82 13.10 7.17
N SER A 264 -5.84 12.33 8.25
CA SER A 264 -5.50 12.81 9.60
C SER A 264 -3.99 13.00 9.80
N GLY A 265 -3.20 12.34 8.96
CA GLY A 265 -1.75 12.31 9.07
C GLY A 265 -1.11 11.40 8.03
N VAL A 266 0.19 11.19 8.19
CA VAL A 266 1.01 10.33 7.32
C VAL A 266 1.74 9.32 8.18
N LYS A 267 1.73 8.05 7.77
CA LYS A 267 2.59 7.00 8.30
C LYS A 267 3.75 6.78 7.33
N PHE A 268 4.98 6.86 7.83
CA PHE A 268 6.17 6.94 6.98
C PHE A 268 7.40 6.30 7.62
N TYR A 269 8.34 5.88 6.78
CA TYR A 269 9.63 5.36 7.23
C TYR A 269 10.52 6.46 7.84
N GLY A 270 11.39 6.07 8.77
CA GLY A 270 12.27 6.93 9.54
C GLY A 270 13.19 7.90 8.76
N ALA A 271 13.93 8.71 9.52
CA ALA A 271 14.91 9.68 9.05
C ALA A 271 15.76 9.15 7.90
N HIS A 272 16.02 10.04 6.92
CA HIS A 272 16.79 9.71 5.71
C HIS A 272 16.23 8.53 4.91
N GLY A 273 14.99 8.10 5.17
CA GLY A 273 14.37 6.96 4.49
C GLY A 273 14.80 5.60 5.01
N SER A 274 15.31 5.50 6.25
CA SER A 274 15.53 4.21 6.92
C SER A 274 14.21 3.45 7.00
N THR A 275 14.21 2.22 6.48
CA THR A 275 13.05 1.32 6.54
C THR A 275 13.00 0.50 7.84
N ASP A 276 13.93 0.76 8.78
CA ASP A 276 14.09 -0.04 10.00
C ASP A 276 13.05 0.32 11.08
N TYR A 277 12.39 1.46 10.93
CA TYR A 277 11.35 1.93 11.84
C TYR A 277 10.35 2.85 11.14
N VAL A 278 9.19 3.00 11.77
CA VAL A 278 8.06 3.78 11.28
C VAL A 278 7.78 4.94 12.22
N ASN A 279 7.43 6.06 11.61
CA ASN A 279 6.99 7.28 12.25
C ASN A 279 5.58 7.66 11.78
N LEU A 280 4.94 8.49 12.58
CA LEU A 280 3.66 9.11 12.28
C LEU A 280 3.83 10.63 12.30
N LEU A 281 3.13 11.31 11.39
CA LEU A 281 2.92 12.74 11.44
C LEU A 281 1.42 13.01 11.49
N ILE A 282 0.97 13.76 12.51
CA ILE A 282 -0.44 14.18 12.64
C ILE A 282 -0.57 15.66 12.30
N PHE A 283 -1.49 16.00 11.39
CA PHE A 283 -1.56 17.36 10.84
C PHE A 283 -2.20 18.38 11.79
N GLU A 284 -3.23 17.97 12.54
CA GLU A 284 -4.10 18.88 13.27
C GLU A 284 -4.10 18.61 14.77
N GLN A 285 -4.05 19.68 15.57
CA GLN A 285 -4.04 19.56 17.03
C GLN A 285 -5.32 18.90 17.56
N SER A 286 -6.47 19.17 16.94
CA SER A 286 -7.74 18.52 17.28
C SER A 286 -7.70 16.99 17.11
N THR A 287 -6.96 16.51 16.11
CA THR A 287 -6.74 15.08 15.89
C THR A 287 -5.85 14.51 16.99
N VAL A 288 -4.76 15.19 17.33
CA VAL A 288 -3.88 14.77 18.44
C VAL A 288 -4.66 14.68 19.76
N ASN A 289 -5.46 15.70 20.07
CA ASN A 289 -6.22 15.77 21.31
C ASN A 289 -7.21 14.61 21.46
N THR A 290 -7.80 14.15 20.35
CA THR A 290 -8.73 13.02 20.37
C THR A 290 -8.04 11.67 20.27
N ALA A 291 -6.81 11.62 19.75
CA ALA A 291 -6.06 10.37 19.54
C ALA A 291 -5.44 9.79 20.81
N ILE A 292 -5.17 10.60 21.83
CA ILE A 292 -4.57 10.13 23.08
C ILE A 292 -5.65 9.48 23.95
N LYS A 293 -5.50 8.18 24.18
CA LYS A 293 -6.39 7.38 25.05
C LYS A 293 -5.71 6.93 26.34
N GLY A 294 -4.38 6.90 26.35
CA GLY A 294 -3.57 6.48 27.49
C GLY A 294 -2.90 7.62 28.26
N SER A 295 -1.96 7.24 29.13
CA SER A 295 -1.09 8.18 29.83
C SER A 295 0.12 8.59 28.99
N ILE A 296 0.75 9.68 29.42
CA ILE A 296 2.01 10.19 28.90
C ILE A 296 3.04 10.03 30.01
N ASN A 297 4.10 9.26 29.75
CA ASN A 297 5.13 8.94 30.72
C ASN A 297 6.47 9.50 30.25
N SER A 298 7.27 10.06 31.17
CA SER A 298 8.66 10.38 30.87
C SER A 298 9.49 9.09 30.88
N GLU A 299 10.34 8.95 29.88
CA GLU A 299 11.19 7.77 29.70
C GLU A 299 12.68 8.14 29.81
N PRO A 300 13.53 7.26 30.37
CA PRO A 300 14.96 7.40 30.23
C PRO A 300 15.36 7.23 28.75
N TRP A 301 16.47 7.84 28.34
CA TRP A 301 17.06 7.61 27.01
C TRP A 301 17.55 6.16 26.85
#